data_AF-A0A7X5N2W6-F1
#
_entry.id   AF-A0A7X5N2W6-F1
#
_cell.length_a   1.000
_cell.length_b   1.000
_cell.length_c   1.000
_cell.angle_alpha   90.00
_cell.angle_beta   90.00
_cell.angle_gamma   90.00
#
_symmetry.space_group_name_H-M   'P 1'
#
loop_
_entity.id
_entity.type
_entity.pdbx_description
1 polymer ?
#
loop_
_entity_poly.entity_id
_entity_poly.type
_entity_poly.pdbx_seq_one_letter_code
_entity_poly.pdbx_strand_id
1 'polypeptide(L)'
;WDAASTYIKNPPYFDGMTMQVGHVEDVHGARIMGLFGDSITTDHISPAGNIKKDSPAGRFLQERGVQPADFNSYGSRRGNDDVMVRGTFANIRIKNLMFGGEEGGNTLYYGK
;
A
#
# COMPACT_ATOMS: atom_id res chain seq x y z
N TRP A 1 -4.68 4.24 21.70
CA TRP A 1 -4.73 3.43 20.47
C TRP A 1 -5.55 2.19 20.75
N ASP A 2 -6.60 1.95 19.97
CA ASP A 2 -7.42 0.74 20.10
C ASP A 2 -6.93 -0.32 19.10
N ALA A 3 -6.54 -1.49 19.60
CA ALA A 3 -6.01 -2.58 18.78
C ALA A 3 -7.07 -3.18 17.83
N ALA A 4 -8.36 -3.05 18.16
CA ALA A 4 -9.45 -3.49 17.30
C ALA A 4 -9.84 -2.46 16.23
N SER A 5 -9.29 -1.24 16.30
CA SER A 5 -9.66 -0.19 15.35
C SER A 5 -9.17 -0.51 13.94
N THR A 6 -10.10 -0.44 12.98
CA THR A 6 -9.81 -0.52 11.54
C THR A 6 -9.68 0.85 10.89
N TYR A 7 -9.71 1.94 11.67
CA TYR A 7 -9.62 3.32 11.18
C TYR A 7 -8.38 4.07 11.68
N ILE A 8 -7.98 3.85 12.94
CA ILE A 8 -6.88 4.57 13.60
C ILE A 8 -5.90 3.55 14.16
N LYS A 9 -4.66 3.56 13.66
CA LYS A 9 -3.57 2.68 14.11
C LYS A 9 -2.31 3.51 14.35
N ASN A 10 -1.53 3.15 15.37
CA ASN A 10 -0.23 3.77 15.59
C ASN A 10 0.72 3.30 14.48
N PRO A 11 1.19 4.19 13.59
CA PRO A 11 2.03 3.78 12.49
C PRO A 11 3.47 3.50 12.98
N PRO A 12 4.22 2.62 12.29
CA PRO A 12 5.55 2.19 12.71
C PRO A 12 6.67 3.18 12.38
N TYR A 13 6.34 4.42 11.99
CA TYR A 13 7.32 5.38 11.43
C TYR A 13 8.47 5.70 12.38
N PHE A 14 8.22 5.62 13.68
CA PHE A 14 9.17 5.97 14.72
C PHE A 14 9.68 4.74 15.49
N ASP A 15 9.32 3.53 15.05
CA ASP A 15 9.80 2.30 15.67
C ASP A 15 11.32 2.18 15.46
N GLY A 16 12.06 2.05 16.56
CA GLY A 16 13.53 2.00 16.52
C GLY A 16 14.24 3.34 16.33
N MET A 17 13.50 4.47 16.30
CA MET A 17 14.11 5.81 16.23
C MET A 17 14.91 6.11 17.51
N THR A 18 16.13 6.62 17.35
CA THR A 18 17.00 7.03 18.46
C THR A 18 17.30 8.53 18.39
N MET A 19 17.80 9.11 19.49
CA MET A 19 18.22 10.52 19.51
C MET A 19 19.52 10.76 18.74
N GLN A 20 20.34 9.73 18.57
CA GLN A 20 21.55 9.78 17.78
C GLN A 20 21.18 9.66 16.30
N VAL A 21 21.70 10.57 15.48
CA VAL A 21 21.55 10.49 14.03
C VAL A 21 22.35 9.27 13.53
N GLY A 22 21.68 8.40 12.79
CA GLY A 22 22.31 7.23 12.17
C GLY A 22 23.20 7.60 10.98
N HIS A 23 23.81 6.59 10.37
CA HIS A 23 24.58 6.73 9.13
C HIS A 23 23.73 6.25 7.94
N VAL A 24 23.89 6.88 6.78
CA VAL A 24 23.25 6.44 5.52
C VAL A 24 24.20 5.50 4.80
N GLU A 25 23.78 4.25 4.61
CA GLU A 25 24.56 3.23 3.90
C GLU A 25 24.09 3.06 2.46
N ASP A 26 24.98 2.54 1.61
CA ASP A 26 24.66 2.19 0.23
C ASP A 26 23.65 1.04 0.16
N VAL A 27 22.71 1.12 -0.79
CA VAL A 27 21.74 0.05 -1.04
C VAL A 27 22.30 -0.94 -2.06
N HIS A 28 22.62 -2.15 -1.62
CA HIS A 28 23.13 -3.22 -2.48
C HIS A 28 22.09 -4.32 -2.72
N GLY A 29 22.03 -4.86 -3.94
CA GLY A 29 21.17 -6.01 -4.27
C GLY A 29 19.66 -5.73 -4.29
N ALA A 30 19.25 -4.45 -4.32
CA ALA A 30 17.84 -4.08 -4.46
C ALA A 30 17.23 -4.61 -5.76
N ARG A 31 15.94 -4.91 -5.71
CA ARG A 31 15.14 -5.35 -6.86
C ARG A 31 14.09 -4.29 -7.19
N ILE A 32 13.80 -4.13 -8.47
CA ILE A 32 12.74 -3.23 -8.94
C ILE A 32 11.40 -3.79 -8.46
N MET A 33 10.68 -3.02 -7.65
CA MET A 33 9.32 -3.36 -7.18
C MET A 33 8.26 -3.06 -8.23
N GLY A 34 8.46 -2.05 -9.07
CA GLY A 34 7.59 -1.70 -10.19
C GLY A 34 8.32 -0.79 -11.14
N LEU A 35 8.11 -0.98 -12.45
CA LEU A 35 8.66 -0.14 -13.49
C LEU A 35 7.51 0.61 -14.15
N PHE A 36 7.48 1.93 -14.00
CA PHE A 36 6.37 2.75 -14.49
C PHE A 36 6.85 3.69 -15.59
N GLY A 37 5.95 3.98 -16.54
CA GLY A 37 6.20 4.99 -17.56
C GLY A 37 5.88 6.41 -17.08
N ASP A 38 5.67 7.30 -18.04
CA ASP A 38 5.35 8.70 -17.76
C ASP A 38 3.92 8.90 -17.26
N SER A 39 3.65 10.11 -16.74
CA SER A 39 2.31 10.55 -16.32
C SER A 39 1.68 9.71 -15.22
N ILE A 40 2.49 9.09 -14.37
CA ILE A 40 2.01 8.50 -13.12
C ILE A 40 1.58 9.62 -12.16
N THR A 41 0.37 9.52 -11.60
CA THR A 41 -0.21 10.53 -10.72
C THR A 41 -0.17 10.01 -9.29
N THR A 42 -0.39 10.89 -8.31
CA THR A 42 -0.53 10.49 -6.91
C THR A 42 -1.73 9.56 -6.69
N ASP A 43 -2.78 9.62 -7.52
CA ASP A 43 -3.91 8.69 -7.45
C ASP A 43 -3.53 7.28 -7.96
N HIS A 44 -2.60 7.18 -8.93
CA HIS A 44 -2.03 5.88 -9.31
C HIS A 44 -1.22 5.26 -8.16
N ILE A 45 -0.46 6.08 -7.43
CA ILE A 45 0.41 5.65 -6.33
C ILE A 45 -0.41 5.32 -5.06
N SER A 46 -1.38 6.18 -4.72
CA SER A 46 -2.20 6.10 -3.52
C SER A 46 -3.65 6.46 -3.85
N PRO A 47 -4.45 5.51 -4.36
CA PRO A 47 -5.85 5.74 -4.69
C PRO A 47 -6.65 6.17 -3.45
N ALA A 48 -7.59 7.09 -3.63
CA ALA A 48 -8.47 7.53 -2.55
C ALA A 48 -9.87 6.89 -2.57
N GLY A 49 -10.21 6.20 -3.66
CA GLY A 49 -11.55 5.66 -3.93
C GLY A 49 -11.88 4.35 -3.20
N ASN A 50 -12.81 3.58 -3.78
CA ASN A 50 -13.35 2.37 -3.19
C ASN A 50 -12.29 1.27 -3.01
N ILE A 51 -12.39 0.55 -1.90
CA ILE A 51 -11.58 -0.64 -1.62
C ILE A 51 -12.28 -1.85 -2.24
N LYS A 52 -11.62 -2.56 -3.16
CA LYS A 52 -12.18 -3.79 -3.74
C LYS A 52 -12.12 -4.95 -2.74
N LYS A 53 -13.15 -5.82 -2.74
CA LYS A 53 -13.23 -7.01 -1.87
C LYS A 53 -12.07 -7.98 -2.02
N ASP A 54 -11.59 -8.15 -3.23
CA ASP A 54 -10.48 -9.03 -3.60
C ASP A 54 -9.11 -8.33 -3.58
N SER A 55 -9.04 -7.06 -3.17
CA SER A 55 -7.76 -6.37 -2.96
C SER A 55 -7.07 -6.83 -1.66
N PRO A 56 -5.75 -6.62 -1.50
CA PRO A 56 -5.07 -6.87 -0.23
C PRO A 56 -5.71 -6.13 0.95
N ALA A 57 -6.14 -4.88 0.77
CA ALA A 57 -6.83 -4.10 1.81
C ALA A 57 -8.22 -4.67 2.13
N GLY A 58 -8.97 -5.10 1.11
CA GLY A 58 -10.27 -5.74 1.29
C GLY A 58 -10.19 -7.06 2.07
N ARG A 59 -9.19 -7.91 1.78
CA ARG A 59 -8.93 -9.14 2.54
C ARG A 59 -8.59 -8.83 4.00
N PHE A 60 -7.69 -7.87 4.24
CA PHE A 60 -7.31 -7.43 5.58
C PHE A 60 -8.50 -6.94 6.42
N LEU A 61 -9.41 -6.18 5.81
CA LEU A 61 -10.62 -5.69 6.48
C LEU A 61 -11.59 -6.84 6.80
N GLN A 62 -11.76 -7.80 5.88
CA GLN A 62 -12.58 -9.00 6.11
C GLN A 62 -12.02 -9.90 7.22
N GLU A 63 -10.70 -10.08 7.27
CA GLU A 63 -10.02 -10.82 8.35
C GLU A 63 -10.25 -10.18 9.73
N ARG A 64 -10.57 -8.88 9.77
CA ARG A 64 -10.93 -8.12 10.96
C ARG A 64 -12.45 -7.97 11.17
N GLY A 65 -13.25 -8.75 10.43
CA GLY A 65 -14.70 -8.80 10.57
C GLY A 65 -15.47 -7.66 9.89
N VAL A 66 -14.80 -6.77 9.16
CA VAL A 66 -15.48 -5.69 8.42
C VAL A 66 -16.11 -6.25 7.16
N GLN A 67 -17.41 -6.02 6.99
CA GLN A 67 -18.13 -6.46 5.80
C GLN A 67 -17.79 -5.57 4.59
N PRO A 68 -17.85 -6.08 3.35
CA PRO A 68 -17.55 -5.28 2.16
C PRO A 68 -18.37 -4.00 2.01
N ALA A 69 -19.62 -4.00 2.50
CA ALA A 69 -20.47 -2.80 2.53
C ALA A 69 -19.90 -1.68 3.44
N ASP A 70 -19.08 -2.05 4.44
CA ASP A 70 -18.54 -1.15 5.46
C ASP A 70 -17.06 -0.81 5.24
N PHE A 71 -16.46 -1.22 4.12
CA PHE A 71 -15.07 -0.90 3.82
C PHE A 71 -14.82 0.61 3.74
N ASN A 72 -15.81 1.35 3.25
CA ASN A 72 -15.67 2.77 2.94
C ASN A 72 -14.55 2.97 1.88
N SER A 73 -13.96 4.15 1.78
CA SER A 73 -12.90 4.47 0.80
C SER A 73 -11.50 4.39 1.41
N TYR A 74 -10.46 4.26 0.58
CA TYR A 74 -9.07 4.43 1.03
C TYR A 74 -8.86 5.79 1.70
N GLY A 75 -9.50 6.86 1.20
CA GLY A 75 -9.47 8.18 1.83
C GLY A 75 -9.97 8.19 3.28
N SER A 76 -11.02 7.43 3.58
CA SER A 76 -11.56 7.31 4.95
C SER A 76 -10.66 6.51 5.90
N ARG A 77 -9.77 5.67 5.36
CA ARG A 77 -8.90 4.76 6.11
C ARG A 77 -7.48 5.29 6.30
N ARG A 78 -7.21 6.57 5.99
CA ARG A 78 -5.88 7.20 6.06
C ARG A 78 -5.23 7.17 7.45
N GLY A 79 -6.01 7.02 8.51
CA GLY A 79 -5.48 6.86 9.87
C GLY A 79 -4.97 5.45 10.19
N ASN A 80 -5.07 4.50 9.25
CA ASN A 80 -4.62 3.12 9.41
C ASN A 80 -3.59 2.77 8.33
N ASP A 81 -2.31 2.77 8.70
CA ASP A 81 -1.21 2.47 7.79
C ASP A 81 -1.30 1.06 7.20
N ASP A 82 -1.83 0.06 7.92
CA ASP A 82 -1.98 -1.30 7.39
C ASP A 82 -2.92 -1.33 6.16
N VAL A 83 -3.96 -0.50 6.15
CA VAL A 83 -4.86 -0.35 4.99
C VAL A 83 -4.16 0.41 3.88
N MET A 84 -3.45 1.49 4.22
CA MET A 84 -2.81 2.37 3.23
C MET A 84 -1.65 1.69 2.48
N VAL A 85 -0.79 0.93 3.16
CA VAL A 85 0.29 0.17 2.49
C VAL A 85 -0.28 -0.88 1.53
N ARG A 86 -1.42 -1.49 1.89
CA ARG A 86 -2.14 -2.45 1.04
C ARG A 86 -2.88 -1.79 -0.12
N GLY A 87 -3.16 -0.49 -0.04
CA GLY A 87 -3.70 0.33 -1.11
C GLY A 87 -2.64 0.95 -2.01
N THR A 88 -1.36 0.90 -1.63
CA THR A 88 -0.26 1.50 -2.40
C THR A 88 -0.10 0.75 -3.72
N PHE A 89 -0.09 1.50 -4.83
CA PHE A 89 -0.13 0.97 -6.20
C PHE A 89 -1.34 0.07 -6.51
N ALA A 90 -2.41 0.09 -5.71
CA ALA A 90 -3.61 -0.73 -5.96
C ALA A 90 -4.58 -0.12 -6.98
N ASN A 91 -4.22 0.99 -7.62
CA ASN A 91 -5.05 1.62 -8.64
C ASN A 91 -5.19 0.69 -9.86
N ILE A 92 -6.41 0.50 -10.33
CA ILE A 92 -6.69 -0.42 -11.45
C ILE A 92 -6.14 0.07 -12.79
N ARG A 93 -5.76 1.34 -12.89
CA ARG A 93 -5.25 1.99 -14.12
C ARG A 93 -3.73 2.14 -14.13
N ILE A 94 -3.04 1.80 -13.04
CA ILE A 94 -1.58 1.88 -13.02
C ILE A 94 -0.99 0.89 -14.05
N LYS A 95 0.00 1.33 -14.83
CA LYS A 95 0.62 0.51 -15.88
C LYS A 95 2.03 0.12 -15.49
N ASN A 96 2.25 -1.16 -15.22
CA ASN A 96 3.56 -1.68 -14.88
C ASN A 96 4.25 -2.24 -16.15
N LEU A 97 5.34 -1.60 -16.57
CA LEU A 97 6.12 -1.98 -17.75
C LEU A 97 6.81 -3.34 -17.59
N MET A 98 6.95 -3.85 -16.37
CA MET A 98 7.41 -5.23 -16.12
C MET A 98 6.43 -6.27 -16.67
N PHE A 99 5.16 -5.90 -16.86
CA PHE A 99 4.07 -6.70 -17.43
C PHE A 99 3.65 -6.16 -18.82
N GLY A 100 4.58 -5.59 -19.59
CA GLY A 100 4.27 -5.04 -20.91
C GLY A 100 3.33 -3.83 -20.88
N GLY A 101 3.19 -3.17 -19.71
CA GLY A 101 2.32 -2.00 -19.54
C GLY A 101 0.85 -2.34 -19.32
N GLU A 102 0.52 -3.59 -18.94
CA GLU A 102 -0.83 -3.97 -18.51
C GLU A 102 -1.32 -3.10 -17.35
N GLU A 103 -2.61 -2.78 -17.34
CA GLU A 103 -3.26 -2.03 -16.27
C GLU A 103 -3.56 -2.92 -15.07
N GLY A 104 -3.16 -2.47 -13.88
CA GLY A 104 -3.46 -3.13 -12.61
C GLY A 104 -2.31 -3.05 -11.62
N GLY A 105 -2.64 -3.16 -10.34
CA GLY A 105 -1.68 -3.03 -9.23
C GLY A 105 -0.76 -4.24 -9.00
N ASN A 106 -0.44 -4.99 -10.05
CA ASN A 106 0.38 -6.20 -9.96
C ASN A 106 1.84 -5.92 -10.37
N THR A 107 2.75 -6.76 -9.89
CA THR A 107 4.16 -6.71 -10.25
C THR A 107 4.78 -8.11 -10.30
N LEU A 108 5.96 -8.22 -10.92
CA LEU A 108 6.69 -9.48 -11.01
C LEU A 108 7.47 -9.69 -9.71
N TYR A 109 7.14 -10.78 -9.02
CA TYR A 109 7.93 -11.24 -7.89
C TYR A 109 9.02 -12.19 -8.37
N TYR A 110 10.27 -11.73 -8.31
CA TYR A 110 11.42 -12.62 -8.44
C TYR A 110 11.62 -13.31 -7.10
N GLY A 111 11.44 -14.62 -7.04
CA GLY A 111 11.77 -15.44 -5.88
C GLY A 111 13.27 -15.38 -5.54
N LYS A 112 13.66 -15.97 -4.40
CA LYS A 112 15.07 -16.27 -4.14
C LYS A 112 15.49 -17.51 -4.89
#